data_AF-W2FNP8-F1
#
_entry.id   AF-W2FNP8-F1
#
_cell.length_a   1.000
_cell.length_b   1.000
_cell.length_c   1.000
_cell.angle_alpha   90.00
_cell.angle_beta   90.00
_cell.angle_gamma   90.00
#
_symmetry.space_group_name_H-M   'P 1'
#
loop_
_entity.id
_entity.type
_entity.pdbx_description
1 polymer ?
#
loop_
_entity_poly.entity_id
_entity_poly.type
_entity_poly.pdbx_seq_one_letter_code
_entity_poly.pdbx_strand_id
1 'polypeptide(L)'
;MPAMALAGGDTYFTGDGTSYTLGQVSAGNCNFMYDPGVGDNYAALNNEQWDSTHNCGRCAEVSCDDARCSDTTSTQVVYIVDRCPECKQGDLDLSPTVFKTLTGSDPSRYTIKWRFVDCPVSGNIEYCTKSGSSS
;
A
#
# COMPACT_ATOMS: atom_id res chain seq x y z
N MET A 1 -0.69 29.93 8.11
CA MET A 1 0.50 29.28 7.53
C MET A 1 0.09 28.80 6.15
N PRO A 2 0.80 29.14 5.05
CA PRO A 2 0.40 28.71 3.72
C PRO A 2 0.67 27.21 3.59
N ALA A 3 -0.36 26.43 3.26
CA ALA A 3 -0.22 25.03 2.90
C ALA A 3 0.50 24.96 1.56
N MET A 4 1.72 24.42 1.54
CA MET A 4 2.38 24.03 0.30
C MET A 4 1.73 22.72 -0.17
N ALA A 5 0.84 22.80 -1.16
CA ALA A 5 0.38 21.63 -1.89
C ALA A 5 1.52 21.18 -2.81
N LEU A 6 2.22 20.11 -2.43
CA LEU A 6 3.06 19.36 -3.37
C LEU A 6 2.10 18.62 -4.31
N ALA A 7 1.98 19.10 -5.54
CA ALA A 7 1.28 18.39 -6.60
C ALA A 7 2.05 17.09 -6.91
N GLY A 8 1.74 16.02 -6.18
CA GLY A 8 2.02 14.66 -6.64
C GLY A 8 1.22 14.46 -7.91
N GLY A 9 1.88 14.53 -9.07
CA GLY A 9 1.20 14.38 -10.36
C GLY A 9 0.37 13.11 -10.39
N ASP A 10 -0.85 13.20 -10.92
CA ASP A 10 -1.88 12.15 -11.02
C ASP A 10 -1.46 10.98 -11.92
N THR A 11 -0.33 10.35 -11.62
CA THR A 11 0.15 9.17 -12.34
C THR A 11 -0.56 7.96 -11.77
N TYR A 12 -1.50 7.44 -12.54
CA TYR A 12 -2.15 6.18 -12.24
C TYR A 12 -1.33 5.03 -12.79
N PHE A 13 -1.30 3.95 -12.01
CA PHE A 13 -0.81 2.64 -12.38
C PHE A 13 -2.00 1.71 -12.53
N THR A 14 -1.84 0.73 -13.42
CA THR A 14 -2.79 -0.35 -13.64
C THR A 14 -2.03 -1.66 -13.60
N GLY A 15 -2.58 -2.65 -12.93
CA GLY A 15 -2.00 -3.99 -12.81
C GLY A 15 -2.94 -4.93 -12.09
N ASP A 16 -2.42 -6.08 -11.69
CA ASP A 16 -3.17 -7.07 -10.95
C ASP A 16 -3.17 -6.75 -9.44
N GLY A 17 -4.36 -6.76 -8.86
CA GLY A 17 -4.59 -6.86 -7.43
C GLY A 17 -4.71 -8.33 -7.04
N THR A 18 -3.91 -8.75 -6.06
CA THR A 18 -4.06 -10.04 -5.37
C THR A 18 -4.20 -9.81 -3.87
N SER A 19 -4.20 -10.88 -3.08
CA SER A 19 -4.19 -10.72 -1.63
C SER A 19 -3.22 -11.64 -0.89
N TYR A 20 -2.62 -11.08 0.17
CA TYR A 20 -1.78 -11.78 1.14
C TYR A 20 -2.07 -11.36 2.58
N THR A 21 -1.68 -12.21 3.52
CA THR A 21 -1.80 -11.96 4.96
C THR A 21 -0.47 -11.53 5.55
N LEU A 22 -0.48 -10.44 6.31
CA LEU A 22 0.66 -9.97 7.07
C LEU A 22 0.31 -10.00 8.56
N GLY A 23 1.11 -10.67 9.38
CA GLY A 23 0.84 -10.77 10.81
C GLY A 23 1.08 -9.48 11.59
N GLN A 24 2.09 -8.70 11.17
CA GLN A 24 2.45 -7.40 11.76
C GLN A 24 3.33 -6.62 10.78
N VAL A 25 3.32 -5.29 10.86
CA VAL A 25 4.10 -4.40 9.96
C VAL A 25 5.61 -4.62 10.05
N SER A 26 6.11 -5.16 11.16
CA SER A 26 7.53 -5.50 11.35
C SER A 26 7.95 -6.76 10.58
N ALA A 27 7.00 -7.59 10.14
CA ALA A 27 7.29 -8.79 9.36
C ALA A 27 7.43 -8.51 7.85
N GLY A 28 6.95 -7.36 7.38
CA GLY A 28 7.10 -6.94 6.00
C GLY A 28 8.52 -6.46 5.70
N ASN A 29 8.86 -6.35 4.42
CA ASN A 29 10.16 -5.90 3.94
C ASN A 29 10.50 -4.46 4.35
N CYS A 30 9.51 -3.62 4.69
CA CYS A 30 9.79 -2.31 5.26
C CYS A 30 10.27 -2.37 6.72
N ASN A 31 10.04 -3.49 7.42
CA ASN A 31 10.50 -3.76 8.78
C ASN A 31 10.20 -2.60 9.75
N PHE A 32 8.96 -2.10 9.69
CA PHE A 32 8.53 -1.01 10.57
C PHE A 32 8.50 -1.48 12.02
N MET A 33 9.19 -0.74 12.90
CA MET A 33 9.25 -1.03 14.33
C MET A 33 8.11 -0.38 15.12
N TYR A 34 7.31 0.43 14.44
CA TYR A 34 6.15 1.13 14.98
C TYR A 34 4.99 1.00 13.98
N ASP A 35 3.80 0.73 14.50
CA ASP A 35 2.57 0.70 13.71
C ASP A 35 1.78 1.99 13.97
N PRO A 36 1.65 2.90 12.98
CA PRO A 36 0.87 4.13 13.11
C PRO A 36 -0.66 3.91 13.08
N GLY A 37 -1.12 2.66 13.14
CA GLY A 37 -2.54 2.30 13.00
C GLY A 37 -2.89 1.87 11.58
N VAL A 38 -1.99 1.12 10.93
CA VAL A 38 -2.20 0.54 9.60
C VAL A 38 -3.41 -0.39 9.60
N GLY A 39 -3.57 -1.19 10.67
CA GLY A 39 -4.65 -2.16 10.80
C GLY A 39 -4.68 -3.11 9.59
N ASP A 40 -5.86 -3.29 9.01
CA ASP A 40 -6.04 -4.10 7.80
C ASP A 40 -5.75 -3.35 6.50
N ASN A 41 -5.37 -2.07 6.53
CA ASN A 41 -5.23 -1.25 5.33
C ASN A 41 -3.80 -1.30 4.77
N TYR A 42 -3.26 -2.49 4.51
CA TYR A 42 -1.88 -2.65 4.03
C TYR A 42 -1.80 -3.25 2.63
N ALA A 43 -0.68 -3.03 1.96
CA ALA A 43 -0.33 -3.67 0.70
C ALA A 43 1.18 -3.95 0.58
N ALA A 44 1.53 -4.95 -0.24
CA ALA A 44 2.88 -5.21 -0.70
C ALA A 44 3.06 -4.64 -2.12
N LEU A 45 4.14 -3.88 -2.32
CA LEU A 45 4.43 -3.23 -3.60
C LEU A 45 5.29 -4.16 -4.49
N ASN A 46 5.01 -4.14 -5.79
CA ASN A 46 5.78 -4.92 -6.75
C ASN A 46 7.25 -4.54 -6.81
N ASN A 47 8.04 -5.46 -7.39
CA ASN A 47 9.49 -5.35 -7.42
C ASN A 47 10.01 -4.15 -8.21
N GLU A 48 9.38 -3.85 -9.35
CA GLU A 48 9.83 -2.81 -10.27
C GLU A 48 9.62 -1.41 -9.68
N GLN A 49 8.58 -1.25 -8.87
CA GLN A 49 8.25 0.00 -8.19
C GLN A 49 8.73 0.03 -6.74
N TRP A 50 9.43 -0.99 -6.24
CA TRP A 50 9.94 -1.01 -4.85
C TRP A 50 10.94 0.11 -4.55
N ASP A 51 11.69 0.52 -5.56
CA ASP A 51 12.67 1.61 -5.52
C ASP A 51 13.61 1.53 -4.29
N SER A 52 14.25 0.38 -4.08
CA SER A 52 15.22 0.19 -2.99
C SER A 52 14.72 0.70 -1.61
N THR A 53 13.46 0.44 -1.27
CA THR A 53 12.76 0.87 -0.04
C THR A 53 12.28 2.33 0.02
N HIS A 54 12.53 3.17 -0.98
CA HIS A 54 12.08 4.56 -0.98
C HIS A 54 10.54 4.72 -0.98
N ASN A 55 9.81 3.66 -1.36
CA ASN A 55 8.35 3.65 -1.31
C ASN A 55 7.77 3.05 -0.02
N CYS A 56 8.60 2.59 0.92
CA CYS A 56 8.14 2.17 2.24
C CYS A 56 7.47 3.33 2.98
N GLY A 57 6.28 3.07 3.52
CA GLY A 57 5.53 4.05 4.32
C GLY A 57 4.77 5.07 3.48
N ARG A 58 4.86 5.01 2.15
CA ARG A 58 3.92 5.72 1.27
C ARG A 58 2.56 5.05 1.32
N CYS A 59 1.52 5.80 0.96
CA CYS A 59 0.18 5.27 0.78
C CYS A 59 -0.22 5.24 -0.68
N ALA A 60 -1.06 4.28 -1.02
CA ALA A 60 -1.69 4.17 -2.34
C ALA A 60 -3.21 4.22 -2.19
N GLU A 61 -3.86 5.00 -3.05
CA GLU A 61 -5.30 4.94 -3.24
C GLU A 61 -5.59 3.95 -4.37
N VAL A 62 -6.38 2.93 -4.10
CA VAL A 62 -6.64 1.79 -4.98
C VAL A 62 -8.13 1.67 -5.26
N SER A 63 -8.52 1.47 -6.52
CA SER A 63 -9.88 1.08 -6.93
C SER A 63 -9.84 -0.21 -7.74
N CYS A 64 -10.96 -0.92 -7.79
CA CYS A 64 -11.11 -1.99 -8.76
C CYS A 64 -11.31 -1.41 -10.18
N ASP A 65 -10.66 -2.01 -11.18
CA ASP A 65 -10.79 -1.65 -12.61
C ASP A 65 -11.05 -2.91 -13.46
N ASP A 66 -11.82 -3.84 -12.90
CA ASP A 66 -12.21 -5.09 -13.53
C ASP A 66 -13.71 -5.11 -13.80
N ALA A 67 -14.13 -5.65 -14.95
CA ALA A 67 -15.54 -5.75 -15.33
C ALA A 67 -16.37 -6.63 -14.38
N ARG A 68 -15.72 -7.48 -13.58
CA ARG A 68 -16.36 -8.32 -12.57
C ARG A 68 -16.72 -7.57 -11.28
N CYS A 69 -16.13 -6.40 -11.05
CA CYS A 69 -16.41 -5.62 -9.85
C CYS A 69 -17.77 -4.93 -9.94
N SER A 70 -18.55 -4.99 -8.86
CA SER A 70 -19.85 -4.32 -8.77
C SER A 70 -19.72 -2.80 -8.66
N ASP A 71 -18.56 -2.30 -8.24
CA ASP A 71 -18.23 -0.89 -8.12
C ASP A 71 -16.75 -0.66 -8.51
N THR A 72 -16.52 0.26 -9.44
CA THR A 72 -15.20 0.67 -9.92
C THR A 72 -14.86 2.11 -9.53
N THR A 73 -15.71 2.75 -8.74
CA THR A 73 -15.59 4.16 -8.30
C THR A 73 -15.13 4.31 -6.87
N SER A 74 -15.45 3.34 -6.00
CA SER A 74 -14.96 3.31 -4.63
C SER A 74 -13.45 3.08 -4.58
N THR A 75 -12.78 3.79 -3.69
CA THR A 75 -11.34 3.69 -3.45
C THR A 75 -11.04 3.25 -2.03
N GLN A 76 -9.87 2.65 -1.83
CA GLN A 76 -9.30 2.36 -0.52
C GLN A 76 -7.87 2.84 -0.44
N VAL A 77 -7.52 3.46 0.68
CA VAL A 77 -6.15 3.89 0.96
C VAL A 77 -5.42 2.78 1.71
N VAL A 78 -4.28 2.34 1.18
CA VAL A 78 -3.43 1.32 1.78
C VAL A 78 -2.03 1.84 2.06
N TYR A 79 -1.44 1.36 3.14
CA TYR A 79 -0.05 1.61 3.53
C TYR A 79 0.88 0.58 2.86
N ILE A 80 1.93 1.07 2.20
CA ILE A 80 2.97 0.20 1.63
C ILE A 80 3.94 -0.20 2.76
N VAL A 81 3.80 -1.44 3.22
CA VAL A 81 4.55 -1.99 4.35
C VAL A 81 5.41 -3.20 3.98
N ASP A 82 5.22 -3.73 2.78
CA ASP A 82 5.90 -4.93 2.32
C ASP A 82 6.20 -4.88 0.82
N ARG A 83 6.95 -5.86 0.34
CA ARG A 83 7.36 -6.05 -1.05
C ARG A 83 6.83 -7.39 -1.53
N CYS A 84 6.30 -7.40 -2.75
CA CYS A 84 5.94 -8.60 -3.50
C CYS A 84 6.94 -8.78 -4.67
N PRO A 85 8.00 -9.61 -4.51
CA PRO A 85 9.03 -9.77 -5.54
C PRO A 85 8.53 -10.38 -6.85
N GLU A 86 7.49 -11.21 -6.80
CA GLU A 86 6.89 -11.90 -7.93
C GLU A 86 5.84 -11.05 -8.69
N CYS A 87 5.40 -9.95 -8.09
CA CYS A 87 4.43 -9.03 -8.67
C CYS A 87 5.09 -8.20 -9.79
N LYS A 88 4.36 -7.98 -10.89
CA LYS A 88 4.82 -7.22 -12.05
C LYS A 88 4.64 -5.72 -11.82
N GLN A 89 5.21 -4.89 -12.69
CA GLN A 89 4.93 -3.45 -12.66
C GLN A 89 3.43 -3.17 -12.68
N GLY A 90 2.97 -2.32 -11.76
CA GLY A 90 1.56 -1.96 -11.60
C GLY A 90 0.78 -2.87 -10.66
N ASP A 91 1.28 -4.07 -10.34
CA ASP A 91 0.60 -4.99 -9.44
C ASP A 91 0.73 -4.53 -7.97
N LEU A 92 -0.30 -4.81 -7.16
CA LEU A 92 -0.29 -4.67 -5.70
C LEU A 92 -0.87 -5.92 -5.05
N ASP A 93 -0.20 -6.42 -4.02
CA ASP A 93 -0.74 -7.49 -3.18
C ASP A 93 -1.40 -6.88 -1.95
N LEU A 94 -2.73 -6.95 -1.86
CA LEU A 94 -3.52 -6.22 -0.86
C LEU A 94 -3.81 -7.08 0.37
N SER A 95 -4.15 -6.46 1.50
CA SER A 95 -4.75 -7.21 2.59
C SER A 95 -6.05 -7.90 2.16
N PRO A 96 -6.48 -8.99 2.79
CA PRO A 96 -7.72 -9.67 2.42
C PRO A 96 -8.94 -8.78 2.62
N THR A 97 -8.93 -7.94 3.67
CA THR A 97 -10.00 -6.99 3.97
C THR A 97 -10.13 -5.94 2.86
N VAL A 98 -9.02 -5.33 2.43
CA VAL A 98 -9.05 -4.32 1.36
C VAL A 98 -9.44 -4.96 0.03
N PHE A 99 -8.83 -6.10 -0.31
CA PHE A 99 -9.14 -6.82 -1.54
C PHE A 99 -10.63 -7.15 -1.64
N LYS A 100 -11.21 -7.71 -0.57
CA LYS A 100 -12.62 -8.05 -0.52
C LYS A 100 -13.52 -6.84 -0.58
N THR A 101 -13.12 -5.73 0.05
CA THR A 101 -13.89 -4.48 0.00
C THR A 101 -13.93 -3.90 -1.41
N LEU A 102 -12.82 -3.94 -2.14
CA LEU A 102 -12.75 -3.42 -3.51
C LEU A 102 -13.44 -4.33 -4.53
N THR A 103 -13.30 -5.64 -4.40
CA THR A 103 -13.74 -6.59 -5.42
C THR A 103 -15.09 -7.26 -5.13
N GLY A 104 -15.54 -7.22 -3.86
CA GLY A 104 -16.70 -8.00 -3.39
C GLY A 104 -16.48 -9.51 -3.41
N SER A 105 -15.25 -9.97 -3.71
CA SER A 105 -14.90 -11.37 -3.91
C SER A 105 -13.91 -11.85 -2.85
N ASP A 106 -13.85 -13.17 -2.66
CA ASP A 106 -12.74 -13.78 -1.94
C ASP A 106 -11.45 -13.73 -2.79
N PRO A 107 -10.26 -13.83 -2.14
CA PRO A 107 -8.97 -13.64 -2.78
C PRO A 107 -8.81 -14.40 -4.09
N SER A 108 -8.63 -13.63 -5.16
CA SER A 108 -8.23 -14.11 -6.48
C SER A 108 -7.51 -12.95 -7.18
N ARG A 109 -7.47 -12.94 -8.52
CA ARG A 109 -6.75 -11.92 -9.29
C ARG A 109 -7.75 -11.03 -10.02
N TYR A 110 -7.68 -9.73 -9.78
CA TYR A 110 -8.52 -8.70 -10.41
C TYR A 110 -7.66 -7.57 -10.93
N THR A 111 -8.06 -6.95 -12.04
CA THR A 111 -7.43 -5.71 -12.48
C THR A 111 -7.77 -4.59 -11.49
N ILE A 112 -6.75 -3.85 -11.06
CA ILE A 112 -6.88 -2.67 -10.21
C ILE A 112 -6.26 -1.46 -10.88
N LYS A 113 -6.69 -0.30 -10.41
CA LYS A 113 -6.08 0.99 -10.74
C LYS A 113 -5.72 1.70 -9.45
N TRP A 114 -4.53 2.29 -9.40
CA TRP A 114 -4.09 2.96 -8.18
C TRP A 114 -3.10 4.09 -8.45
N ARG A 115 -2.90 4.93 -7.46
CA ARG A 115 -1.87 5.98 -7.45
C ARG A 115 -1.33 6.17 -6.05
N PHE A 116 -0.13 6.73 -5.93
CA PHE A 116 0.36 7.16 -4.63
C PHE A 116 -0.41 8.40 -4.15
N VAL A 117 -0.70 8.45 -2.86
CA VAL A 117 -1.39 9.55 -2.18
C VAL A 117 -0.74 9.85 -0.83
N ASP A 118 -1.13 10.96 -0.22
CA ASP A 118 -0.76 11.27 1.15
C ASP A 118 -1.44 10.30 2.12
N CYS A 119 -0.67 9.79 3.09
CA CYS A 119 -1.21 8.91 4.11
C CYS A 119 -2.11 9.68 5.09
N PRO A 120 -3.26 9.10 5.52
CA PRO A 120 -4.17 9.72 6.48
C PRO A 120 -3.65 9.57 7.92
N VAL A 121 -2.38 9.87 8.15
CA VAL A 121 -1.74 9.80 9.47
C VAL A 121 -1.87 11.13 10.18
N SER A 122 -2.01 11.07 11.51
CA SER A 122 -2.00 12.24 12.38
C SER A 122 -0.99 12.01 13.50
N GLY A 123 -0.21 13.03 13.85
CA GLY A 123 0.82 12.92 14.88
C GLY A 123 2.18 13.45 14.44
N ASN A 124 3.20 13.12 15.23
CA ASN A 124 4.59 13.52 14.97
C ASN A 124 5.36 12.41 14.24
N ILE A 125 6.54 12.77 13.73
CA ILE A 125 7.47 11.78 13.19
C ILE A 125 8.05 10.97 14.35
N GLU A 126 7.93 9.65 14.26
CA GLU A 126 8.52 8.71 15.21
C GLU A 126 9.85 8.16 14.69
N TYR A 127 10.86 8.10 15.55
CA TYR A 127 12.17 7.53 15.24
C TYR A 127 12.45 6.32 16.12
N CYS A 128 12.81 5.21 15.49
CA CYS A 128 13.17 3.98 16.17
C CYS A 128 14.61 3.60 15.82
N THR A 129 15.46 3.45 16.84
CA THR A 129 16.82 2.91 16.67
C THR A 129 16.75 1.39 16.54
N LYS A 130 17.33 0.84 15.46
CA LYS A 130 17.37 -0.60 15.25
C LYS A 130 18.23 -1.28 16.33
N SER A 131 17.84 -2.47 16.75
CA SER A 131 18.64 -3.28 17.66
C SER A 131 20.05 -3.52 17.08
N GLY A 132 21.07 -3.32 17.91
CA GLY A 132 22.48 -3.42 17.52
C GLY A 132 23.12 -2.09 17.09
N SER A 133 22.36 -0.99 17.02
CA SER A 133 22.93 0.35 16.86
C SER A 133 23.65 0.79 18.15
N SER A 134 24.87 1.29 18.00
CA SER A 134 25.65 1.94 19.07
C SER A 134 25.78 3.44 18.78
N SER A 135 26.02 4.22 19.84
CA SER A 135 26.35 5.65 19.78
C SER A 135 27.80 5.90 19.39
#